data_AF-A0A952UNE5-F1
#
_entry.id   AF-A0A952UNE5-F1
#
_cell.length_a   1.000
_cell.length_b   1.000
_cell.length_c   1.000
_cell.angle_alpha   90.00
_cell.angle_beta   90.00
_cell.angle_gamma   90.00
#
_symmetry.space_group_name_H-M   'P 1'
#
loop_
_entity.id
_entity.type
_entity.pdbx_description
1 polymer ?
#
loop_
_entity_poly.entity_id
_entity_poly.type
_entity_poly.pdbx_seq_one_letter_code
_entity_poly.pdbx_strand_id
1 'polypeptide(L)'
;MSARAAAWLLLVALLGGWAAAQEGGPRAWAVQTVALRDYREAQAAAAELRLRDFDAYTEFAMQDGMQFVRVRVGCFTSREAAEAMADALRGRITREAAVVEYTDGGPARSCATSTVGFVKPSEWEPVREPGAVPAFNVKVSGLGARVMHDGSRWRLEQGYGPIPPVGELPSAEFTEAVRGGVRFVAEVVDGHTHIVCPGRLLAQIGEVAIVEQGDLLVACDLKSEAP
;
A
#
# COMPACT_ATOMS: atom_id res chain seq x y z
N MET A 1 51.38 -31.87 -34.94
CA MET A 1 50.98 -33.23 -34.53
C MET A 1 51.82 -33.66 -33.33
N SER A 2 51.23 -33.70 -32.14
CA SER A 2 51.74 -34.44 -30.98
C SER A 2 50.60 -34.55 -29.97
N ALA A 3 49.90 -35.68 -30.02
CA ALA A 3 48.92 -36.11 -29.03
C ALA A 3 49.68 -36.92 -27.97
N ARG A 4 49.53 -36.58 -26.68
CA ARG A 4 49.68 -37.55 -25.59
C ARG A 4 48.60 -37.30 -24.54
N ALA A 5 47.98 -38.40 -24.18
CA ALA A 5 46.73 -38.53 -23.46
C ALA A 5 46.90 -38.43 -21.93
N ALA A 6 45.79 -38.08 -21.30
CA ALA A 6 45.25 -38.62 -20.05
C ALA A 6 46.07 -38.51 -18.75
N ALA A 7 45.64 -37.58 -17.89
CA ALA A 7 45.59 -37.73 -16.44
C ALA A 7 44.31 -37.03 -15.96
N TRP A 8 43.22 -37.78 -15.80
CA TRP A 8 42.72 -38.23 -14.48
C TRP A 8 42.04 -37.12 -13.66
N LEU A 9 40.70 -37.15 -13.74
CA LEU A 9 39.73 -36.99 -12.64
C LEU A 9 40.32 -36.75 -11.25
N LEU A 10 40.08 -35.55 -10.68
CA LEU A 10 39.78 -35.30 -9.26
C LEU A 10 39.74 -33.78 -9.01
N LEU A 11 38.54 -33.19 -9.04
CA LEU A 11 38.13 -32.04 -8.22
C LEU A 11 36.64 -31.71 -8.51
N VAL A 12 35.81 -32.76 -8.41
CA VAL A 12 34.44 -32.60 -7.94
C VAL A 12 34.55 -32.48 -6.42
N ALA A 13 33.81 -31.53 -5.85
CA ALA A 13 33.79 -31.16 -4.42
C ALA A 13 34.97 -30.28 -3.99
N LEU A 14 34.79 -28.96 -4.16
CA LEU A 14 34.99 -28.02 -3.06
C LEU A 14 34.21 -26.74 -3.38
N LEU A 15 33.37 -26.37 -2.40
CA LEU A 15 32.57 -25.15 -2.33
C LEU A 15 31.31 -25.17 -3.20
N GLY A 16 30.41 -26.10 -2.83
CA GLY A 16 29.00 -25.76 -2.72
C GLY A 16 28.86 -24.51 -1.85
N GLY A 17 28.96 -23.34 -2.47
CA GLY A 17 28.38 -22.13 -1.95
C GLY A 17 26.88 -22.29 -2.10
N TRP A 18 26.26 -22.77 -1.04
CA TRP A 18 24.84 -22.59 -0.82
C TRP A 18 24.62 -21.08 -0.81
N ALA A 19 24.35 -20.50 -1.98
CA ALA A 19 23.52 -19.32 -2.03
C ALA A 19 22.18 -19.82 -1.51
N ALA A 20 22.02 -19.78 -0.18
CA ALA A 20 20.71 -19.60 0.39
C ALA A 20 20.17 -18.36 -0.33
N ALA A 21 19.33 -18.60 -1.34
CA ALA A 21 18.27 -17.67 -1.61
C ALA A 21 17.61 -17.50 -0.25
N GLN A 22 17.94 -16.41 0.45
CA GLN A 22 17.07 -15.87 1.46
C GLN A 22 15.80 -15.62 0.65
N GLU A 23 14.86 -16.57 0.74
CA GLU A 23 13.53 -16.46 0.17
C GLU A 23 13.02 -15.12 0.66
N GLY A 24 13.02 -14.15 -0.25
CA GLY A 24 12.68 -12.77 0.04
C GLY A 24 11.29 -12.76 0.62
N GLY A 25 11.18 -12.40 1.90
CA GLY A 25 9.90 -12.10 2.51
C GLY A 25 9.13 -11.09 1.65
N PRO A 26 7.81 -11.00 1.82
CA PRO A 26 7.01 -10.04 1.08
C PRO A 26 7.63 -8.63 1.23
N ARG A 27 8.09 -8.05 0.12
CA ARG A 27 8.74 -6.73 0.13
C ARG A 27 7.69 -5.67 0.44
N ALA A 28 7.82 -5.05 1.60
CA ALA A 28 7.05 -3.87 1.97
C ALA A 28 7.78 -2.57 1.60
N TRP A 29 7.01 -1.48 1.55
CA TRP A 29 7.46 -0.16 1.14
C TRP A 29 7.04 0.88 2.17
N ALA A 30 7.79 1.98 2.25
CA ALA A 30 7.45 3.15 3.04
C ALA A 30 7.65 4.42 2.21
N VAL A 31 7.13 5.54 2.71
CA VAL A 31 7.40 6.86 2.13
C VAL A 31 8.37 7.63 3.02
N GLN A 32 9.57 7.90 2.54
CA GLN A 32 10.52 8.79 3.20
C GLN A 32 10.22 10.25 2.86
N THR A 33 10.06 11.10 3.87
CA THR A 33 9.70 12.52 3.71
C THR A 33 10.89 13.46 3.90
N VAL A 34 11.81 13.12 4.81
CA VAL A 34 13.05 13.88 5.05
C VAL A 34 14.11 13.00 5.71
N ALA A 35 15.39 13.37 5.58
CA ALA A 35 16.49 12.81 6.35
C ALA A 35 17.30 13.95 6.99
N LEU A 36 17.42 13.94 8.32
CA LEU A 36 18.02 15.03 9.12
C LEU A 36 19.21 14.53 9.92
N ARG A 37 20.13 15.42 10.30
CA ARG A 37 21.24 15.09 11.21
C ARG A 37 20.85 15.18 12.67
N ASP A 38 19.95 16.09 13.01
CA ASP A 38 19.47 16.28 14.37
C ASP A 38 18.28 15.37 14.66
N TYR A 39 18.42 14.53 15.68
CA TYR A 39 17.37 13.58 16.09
C TYR A 39 16.11 14.28 16.62
N ARG A 40 16.24 15.40 17.34
CA ARG A 40 15.09 16.14 17.87
C ARG A 40 14.28 16.77 16.75
N GLU A 41 14.95 17.30 15.73
CA GLU A 41 14.27 17.82 14.54
C GLU A 41 13.52 16.71 13.79
N ALA A 42 14.14 15.53 13.62
CA ALA A 42 13.49 14.38 13.01
C ALA A 42 12.27 13.88 13.81
N GLN A 43 12.38 13.84 15.15
CA GLN A 43 11.26 13.51 16.02
C GLN A 43 10.12 14.52 15.92
N ALA A 44 10.43 15.82 15.86
CA ALA A 44 9.43 16.87 15.70
C ALA A 44 8.69 16.74 14.35
N ALA A 45 9.42 16.49 13.26
CA ALA A 45 8.82 16.26 11.95
C ALA A 45 7.92 15.01 11.92
N ALA A 46 8.35 13.91 12.53
CA ALA A 46 7.52 12.70 12.66
C ALA A 46 6.27 12.96 13.53
N ALA A 47 6.41 13.69 14.64
CA ALA A 47 5.29 14.06 15.50
C ALA A 47 4.27 14.94 14.78
N GLU A 48 4.71 15.90 13.96
CA GLU A 48 3.82 16.73 13.15
C GLU A 48 3.00 15.90 12.15
N LEU A 49 3.61 14.89 11.53
CA LEU A 49 2.90 13.96 10.65
C LEU A 49 1.89 13.10 11.41
N ARG A 50 2.23 12.61 12.61
CA ARG A 50 1.29 11.87 13.47
C ARG A 50 0.10 12.71 13.93
N LEU A 51 0.30 13.99 14.23
CA LEU A 51 -0.79 14.92 14.54
C LEU A 51 -1.78 15.11 13.36
N ARG A 52 -1.39 14.67 12.16
CA ARG A 52 -2.21 14.66 10.95
C ARG A 52 -2.67 13.25 10.56
N ASP A 53 -2.59 12.30 11.51
CA ASP A 53 -3.07 10.92 11.40
C ASP A 53 -2.24 10.01 10.48
N PHE A 54 -1.04 10.42 10.10
CA PHE A 54 -0.10 9.56 9.38
C PHE A 54 0.69 8.67 10.35
N ASP A 55 0.88 7.40 10.02
CA ASP A 55 1.75 6.49 10.78
C ASP A 55 3.24 6.80 10.53
N ALA A 56 3.70 7.90 11.12
CA ALA A 56 5.05 8.41 10.89
C ALA A 56 6.05 7.97 11.96
N TYR A 57 7.25 7.61 11.55
CA TYR A 57 8.30 7.13 12.43
C TYR A 57 9.69 7.59 12.00
N THR A 58 10.67 7.42 12.89
CA THR A 58 12.07 7.78 12.66
C THR A 58 12.96 6.55 12.60
N GLU A 59 13.95 6.54 11.73
CA GLU A 59 14.92 5.45 11.59
C GLU A 59 16.33 5.99 11.39
N PHE A 60 17.31 5.41 12.09
CA PHE A 60 18.71 5.77 11.90
C PHE A 60 19.27 5.14 10.64
N ALA A 61 20.05 5.90 9.88
CA ALA A 61 20.73 5.42 8.70
C ALA A 61 22.15 5.99 8.61
N MET A 62 23.05 5.24 7.99
CA MET A 62 24.40 5.69 7.66
C MET A 62 24.48 5.95 6.15
N GLN A 63 25.05 7.08 5.76
CA GLN A 63 25.39 7.40 4.37
C GLN A 63 26.73 8.13 4.35
N ASP A 64 27.69 7.59 3.60
CA ASP A 64 29.04 8.15 3.46
C ASP A 64 29.76 8.42 4.80
N GLY A 65 29.60 7.50 5.76
CA GLY A 65 30.19 7.62 7.10
C GLY A 65 29.48 8.62 8.02
N MET A 66 28.41 9.26 7.56
CA MET A 66 27.59 10.18 8.34
C MET A 66 26.29 9.51 8.78
N GLN A 67 25.89 9.76 10.02
CA GLN A 67 24.61 9.31 10.55
C GLN A 67 23.52 10.33 10.24
N PHE A 68 22.37 9.84 9.77
CA PHE A 68 21.15 10.59 9.58
C PHE A 68 19.99 9.89 10.27
N VAL A 69 18.91 10.64 10.50
CA VAL A 69 17.63 10.17 10.99
C VAL A 69 16.61 10.41 9.89
N ARG A 70 16.10 9.34 9.30
CA ARG A 70 15.07 9.33 8.26
C ARG A 70 13.70 9.43 8.92
N VAL A 71 12.84 10.28 8.39
CA VAL A 71 11.42 10.33 8.74
C VAL A 71 10.65 9.61 7.64
N ARG A 72 9.90 8.58 8.03
CA ARG A 72 9.13 7.71 7.13
C ARG A 72 7.65 7.72 7.53
N VAL A 73 6.79 7.39 6.57
CA VAL A 73 5.35 7.26 6.73
C VAL A 73 4.89 5.90 6.24
N GLY A 74 4.17 5.19 7.11
CA GLY A 74 3.44 3.97 6.84
C GLY A 74 4.29 2.76 6.50
N CYS A 75 3.59 1.65 6.31
CA CYS A 75 4.04 0.46 5.62
C CYS A 75 3.03 0.13 4.52
N PHE A 76 3.50 -0.25 3.33
CA PHE A 76 2.67 -0.58 2.18
C PHE A 76 3.10 -1.91 1.59
N THR A 77 2.15 -2.79 1.30
CA THR A 77 2.45 -4.13 0.75
C THR A 77 2.79 -4.10 -0.75
N SER A 78 2.58 -2.97 -1.42
CA SER A 78 2.96 -2.76 -2.82
C SER A 78 3.66 -1.42 -3.02
N ARG A 79 4.50 -1.37 -4.05
CA ARG A 79 5.23 -0.15 -4.41
C ARG A 79 4.26 0.92 -4.91
N GLU A 80 3.27 0.51 -5.68
CA GLU A 80 2.26 1.36 -6.28
C GLU A 80 1.43 2.09 -5.21
N ALA A 81 1.10 1.40 -4.11
CA ALA A 81 0.41 2.02 -2.97
C ALA A 81 1.30 3.07 -2.27
N ALA A 82 2.58 2.77 -2.08
CA ALA A 82 3.54 3.73 -1.54
C ALA A 82 3.75 4.93 -2.49
N GLU A 83 3.76 4.71 -3.80
CA GLU A 83 3.88 5.78 -4.81
C GLU A 83 2.67 6.70 -4.78
N ALA A 84 1.47 6.14 -4.72
CA ALA A 84 0.23 6.89 -4.53
C ALA A 84 0.26 7.76 -3.27
N MET A 85 0.72 7.20 -2.15
CA MET A 85 0.86 7.96 -0.90
C MET A 85 1.94 9.05 -1.03
N ALA A 86 3.09 8.75 -1.62
CA ALA A 86 4.17 9.72 -1.80
C ALA A 86 3.71 10.91 -2.66
N ASP A 87 2.97 10.65 -3.73
CA ASP A 87 2.40 11.70 -4.59
C ASP A 87 1.36 12.55 -3.86
N ALA A 88 0.53 11.94 -3.00
CA ALA A 88 -0.43 12.66 -2.16
C ALA A 88 0.25 13.56 -1.10
N LEU A 89 1.41 13.17 -0.60
CA LEU A 89 2.18 13.94 0.39
C LEU A 89 2.98 15.08 -0.26
N ARG A 90 3.60 14.83 -1.41
CA ARG A 90 4.60 15.72 -2.03
C ARG A 90 4.03 17.09 -2.40
N GLY A 91 4.66 18.14 -1.89
CA GLY A 91 4.28 19.54 -2.14
C GLY A 91 2.97 19.97 -1.48
N ARG A 92 2.26 19.07 -0.77
CA ARG A 92 0.95 19.34 -0.14
C ARG A 92 1.01 19.21 1.38
N ILE A 93 1.62 18.12 1.85
CA ILE A 93 1.81 17.81 3.26
C ILE A 93 3.26 18.01 3.65
N THR A 94 4.17 17.48 2.83
CA THR A 94 5.62 17.58 3.00
C THR A 94 6.23 18.23 1.76
N ARG A 95 7.44 18.79 1.88
CA ARG A 95 8.16 19.32 0.72
C ARG A 95 8.52 18.20 -0.26
N GLU A 96 9.05 17.12 0.28
CA GLU A 96 9.52 15.94 -0.45
C GLU A 96 8.86 14.68 0.11
N ALA A 97 8.72 13.69 -0.76
CA ALA A 97 8.21 12.36 -0.43
C ALA A 97 8.72 11.39 -1.49
N ALA A 98 9.43 10.34 -1.07
CA ALA A 98 10.03 9.35 -1.95
C ALA A 98 9.76 7.94 -1.43
N VAL A 99 9.45 7.02 -2.34
CA VAL A 99 9.23 5.62 -2.00
C VAL A 99 10.55 4.93 -1.73
N VAL A 100 10.61 4.20 -0.63
CA VAL A 100 11.77 3.42 -0.18
C VAL A 100 11.31 2.05 0.28
N GLU A 101 12.22 1.08 0.29
CA GLU A 101 11.95 -0.21 0.92
C GLU A 101 11.70 -0.02 2.41
N TYR A 102 10.70 -0.74 2.91
CA TYR A 102 10.45 -0.84 4.34
C TYR A 102 11.56 -1.67 4.99
N THR A 103 11.96 -1.29 6.19
CA THR A 103 12.98 -2.04 6.95
C THR A 103 12.27 -3.10 7.78
N ASP A 104 12.63 -4.37 7.60
CA ASP A 104 12.06 -5.51 8.34
C ASP A 104 12.09 -5.25 9.87
N GLY A 105 10.98 -5.55 10.55
CA GLY A 105 10.83 -5.24 11.98
C GLY A 105 10.76 -3.73 12.29
N GLY A 106 10.49 -2.90 11.28
CA GLY A 106 10.28 -1.48 11.44
C GLY A 106 9.08 -1.16 12.36
N PRO A 107 8.96 0.09 12.81
CA PRO A 107 8.00 0.46 13.85
C PRO A 107 6.58 0.79 13.34
N ALA A 108 6.29 0.62 12.04
CA ALA A 108 4.94 0.85 11.54
C ALA A 108 3.98 -0.17 12.16
N ARG A 109 2.75 0.25 12.47
CA ARG A 109 1.80 -0.58 13.20
C ARG A 109 1.23 -1.71 12.34
N SER A 110 0.96 -1.40 11.09
CA SER A 110 0.30 -2.26 10.12
C SER A 110 0.70 -1.85 8.72
N CYS A 111 0.59 -2.76 7.77
CA CYS A 111 0.83 -2.46 6.37
C CYS A 111 -0.48 -2.28 5.63
N ALA A 112 -0.64 -1.11 5.02
CA ALA A 112 -1.74 -0.85 4.11
C ALA A 112 -1.57 -1.71 2.86
N THR A 113 -2.63 -2.44 2.50
CA THR A 113 -2.75 -3.12 1.23
C THR A 113 -3.66 -2.31 0.33
N SER A 114 -3.34 -2.28 -0.96
CA SER A 114 -4.15 -1.62 -1.98
C SER A 114 -4.22 -2.49 -3.22
N THR A 115 -5.43 -2.85 -3.63
CA THR A 115 -5.69 -3.60 -4.86
C THR A 115 -6.55 -2.78 -5.80
N VAL A 116 -6.02 -2.48 -6.98
CA VAL A 116 -6.77 -1.78 -8.04
C VAL A 116 -7.89 -2.69 -8.55
N GLY A 117 -9.12 -2.17 -8.53
CA GLY A 117 -10.26 -2.85 -9.13
C GLY A 117 -10.35 -2.59 -10.62
N PHE A 118 -10.38 -1.32 -11.00
CA PHE A 118 -10.43 -0.91 -12.40
C PHE A 118 -10.01 0.56 -12.59
N VAL A 119 -9.59 0.87 -13.82
CA VAL A 119 -9.47 2.24 -14.32
C VAL A 119 -10.86 2.70 -14.76
N LYS A 120 -11.30 3.87 -14.29
CA LYS A 120 -12.61 4.44 -14.61
C LYS A 120 -12.77 4.62 -16.12
N PRO A 121 -13.73 3.92 -16.77
CA PRO A 121 -14.10 4.22 -18.15
C PRO A 121 -14.90 5.54 -18.20
N SER A 122 -15.22 6.01 -19.41
CA SER A 122 -16.04 7.22 -19.59
C SER A 122 -17.46 7.09 -19.03
N GLU A 123 -18.00 5.87 -19.01
CA GLU A 123 -19.33 5.56 -18.49
C GLU A 123 -19.19 4.56 -17.33
N TRP A 124 -19.26 5.08 -16.11
CA TRP A 124 -19.32 4.28 -14.89
C TRP A 124 -20.15 4.99 -13.81
N GLU A 125 -20.71 4.22 -12.89
CA GLU A 125 -21.42 4.75 -11.73
C GLU A 125 -21.41 3.76 -10.57
N PRO A 126 -21.36 4.24 -9.31
CA PRO A 126 -21.59 3.39 -8.15
C PRO A 126 -23.07 2.98 -8.07
N VAL A 127 -23.33 1.72 -7.76
CA VAL A 127 -24.68 1.20 -7.50
C VAL A 127 -24.90 1.14 -6.00
N ARG A 128 -25.98 1.75 -5.52
CA ARG A 128 -26.35 1.78 -4.11
C ARG A 128 -27.58 0.92 -3.88
N GLU A 129 -27.35 -0.31 -3.42
CA GLU A 129 -28.40 -1.22 -3.02
C GLU A 129 -28.21 -1.58 -1.54
N PRO A 130 -29.15 -1.20 -0.65
CA PRO A 130 -29.01 -1.46 0.79
C PRO A 130 -28.82 -2.95 1.07
N GLY A 131 -27.79 -3.29 1.86
CA GLY A 131 -27.49 -4.67 2.21
C GLY A 131 -26.82 -5.48 1.09
N ALA A 132 -26.42 -4.84 -0.03
CA ALA A 132 -25.66 -5.46 -1.09
C ALA A 132 -24.17 -5.08 -1.06
N VAL A 133 -23.31 -5.92 -1.62
CA VAL A 133 -21.88 -5.64 -1.71
C VAL A 133 -21.60 -4.38 -2.54
N PRO A 134 -20.48 -3.66 -2.30
CA PRO A 134 -20.09 -2.54 -3.16
C PRO A 134 -20.03 -2.95 -4.63
N ALA A 135 -20.77 -2.22 -5.47
CA ALA A 135 -20.94 -2.53 -6.87
C ALA A 135 -20.86 -1.27 -7.74
N PHE A 136 -20.37 -1.44 -8.98
CA PHE A 136 -20.16 -0.37 -9.93
C PHE A 136 -20.60 -0.85 -11.31
N ASN A 137 -21.53 -0.13 -11.93
CA ASN A 137 -21.84 -0.33 -13.34
C ASN A 137 -20.71 0.30 -14.14
N VAL A 138 -20.18 -0.44 -15.11
CA VAL A 138 -19.17 0.04 -16.05
C VAL A 138 -19.60 -0.31 -17.46
N LYS A 139 -19.12 0.45 -18.44
CA LYS A 139 -19.29 0.12 -19.85
C LYS A 139 -17.92 -0.03 -20.52
N VAL A 140 -17.67 -1.20 -21.08
CA VAL A 140 -16.42 -1.56 -21.73
C VAL A 140 -16.71 -1.90 -23.17
N SER A 141 -16.16 -1.12 -24.11
CA SER A 141 -16.40 -1.31 -25.56
C SER A 141 -17.89 -1.34 -25.93
N GLY A 142 -18.70 -0.53 -25.26
CA GLY A 142 -20.14 -0.46 -25.47
C GLY A 142 -20.96 -1.52 -24.73
N LEU A 143 -20.31 -2.51 -24.11
CA LEU A 143 -20.97 -3.58 -23.36
C LEU A 143 -21.05 -3.21 -21.87
N GLY A 144 -22.24 -3.33 -21.29
CA GLY A 144 -22.44 -3.14 -19.85
C GLY A 144 -21.86 -4.31 -19.05
N ALA A 145 -21.18 -3.99 -17.96
CA ALA A 145 -20.69 -4.95 -16.99
C ALA A 145 -20.80 -4.37 -15.58
N ARG A 146 -20.66 -5.23 -14.58
CA ARG A 146 -20.68 -4.85 -13.17
C ARG A 146 -19.40 -5.31 -12.49
N VAL A 147 -18.71 -4.37 -11.84
CA VAL A 147 -17.56 -4.65 -10.99
C VAL A 147 -18.01 -4.61 -9.53
N MET A 148 -17.65 -5.62 -8.75
CA MET A 148 -18.04 -5.75 -7.34
C MET A 148 -16.84 -6.11 -6.48
N HIS A 149 -16.89 -5.76 -5.19
CA HIS A 149 -15.92 -6.22 -4.20
C HIS A 149 -16.63 -6.98 -3.09
N ASP A 150 -16.25 -8.24 -2.84
CA ASP A 150 -16.92 -9.11 -1.86
C ASP A 150 -16.31 -9.05 -0.44
N GLY A 151 -15.38 -8.13 -0.21
CA GLY A 151 -14.59 -8.04 1.02
C GLY A 151 -13.22 -8.71 0.90
N SER A 152 -13.04 -9.60 -0.07
CA SER A 152 -11.76 -10.29 -0.30
C SER A 152 -11.13 -9.95 -1.64
N ARG A 153 -11.94 -9.76 -2.69
CA ARG A 153 -11.45 -9.52 -4.05
C ARG A 153 -12.44 -8.76 -4.92
N TRP A 154 -11.90 -8.18 -5.97
CA TRP A 154 -12.67 -7.66 -7.10
C TRP A 154 -13.23 -8.78 -7.98
N ARG A 155 -14.46 -8.60 -8.45
CA ARG A 155 -15.15 -9.50 -9.39
C ARG A 155 -15.78 -8.68 -10.51
N LEU A 156 -15.66 -9.18 -11.73
CA LEU A 156 -16.32 -8.63 -12.92
C LEU A 156 -17.42 -9.59 -13.38
N GLU A 157 -18.62 -9.08 -13.57
CA GLU A 157 -19.75 -9.80 -14.14
C GLU A 157 -20.23 -9.09 -15.42
N GLN A 158 -20.51 -9.87 -16.47
CA GLN A 158 -21.06 -9.31 -17.70
C GLN A 158 -22.54 -8.98 -17.53
N GLY A 159 -22.96 -7.80 -17.97
CA GLY A 159 -24.31 -7.29 -17.75
C GLY A 159 -24.52 -6.71 -16.34
N TYR A 160 -25.79 -6.56 -15.98
CA TYR A 160 -26.24 -5.90 -14.75
C TYR A 160 -27.08 -6.86 -13.87
N GLY A 161 -26.67 -8.12 -13.80
CA GLY A 161 -27.30 -9.17 -12.98
C GLY A 161 -27.44 -8.79 -11.50
N PRO A 162 -28.14 -9.60 -10.68
CA PRO A 162 -28.41 -9.26 -9.28
C PRO A 162 -27.10 -9.03 -8.50
N ILE A 163 -27.13 -8.07 -7.57
CA ILE A 163 -25.98 -7.80 -6.71
C ILE A 163 -26.06 -8.75 -5.50
N PRO A 164 -25.00 -9.51 -5.19
CA PRO A 164 -24.99 -10.35 -4.00
C PRO A 164 -25.21 -9.54 -2.72
N PRO A 165 -25.95 -10.09 -1.73
CA PRO A 165 -26.04 -9.46 -0.41
C PRO A 165 -24.67 -9.43 0.26
N VAL A 166 -24.48 -8.47 1.16
CA VAL A 166 -23.31 -8.41 2.04
C VAL A 166 -23.31 -9.65 2.94
N GLY A 167 -22.25 -10.45 2.86
CA GLY A 167 -22.06 -11.60 3.76
C GLY A 167 -21.58 -11.19 5.16
N GLU A 168 -20.73 -10.16 5.24
CA GLU A 168 -20.13 -9.66 6.48
C GLU A 168 -20.34 -8.15 6.62
N LEU A 169 -20.92 -7.71 7.74
CA LEU A 169 -21.03 -6.29 8.07
C LEU A 169 -19.64 -5.67 8.21
N PRO A 170 -19.48 -4.35 7.98
CA PRO A 170 -18.21 -3.67 8.22
C PRO A 170 -17.75 -3.89 9.65
N SER A 171 -16.56 -4.48 9.82
CA SER A 171 -15.89 -4.64 11.11
C SER A 171 -14.91 -3.49 11.39
N ALA A 172 -14.41 -2.83 10.34
CA ALA A 172 -13.64 -1.60 10.42
C ALA A 172 -14.52 -0.37 10.17
N GLU A 173 -14.16 0.75 10.81
CA GLU A 173 -14.79 2.05 10.58
C GLU A 173 -13.85 2.94 9.75
N PHE A 174 -14.28 3.27 8.53
CA PHE A 174 -13.54 4.18 7.66
C PHE A 174 -14.19 5.56 7.61
N THR A 175 -13.34 6.59 7.61
CA THR A 175 -13.75 7.98 7.51
C THR A 175 -12.92 8.71 6.44
N GLU A 176 -13.47 9.80 5.90
CA GLU A 176 -12.71 10.69 5.04
C GLU A 176 -11.98 11.75 5.86
N ALA A 177 -10.71 11.97 5.56
CA ALA A 177 -9.91 13.04 6.11
C ALA A 177 -9.40 13.95 4.99
N VAL A 178 -9.32 15.26 5.26
CA VAL A 178 -8.69 16.22 4.34
C VAL A 178 -7.46 16.82 5.01
N ARG A 179 -6.29 16.68 4.37
CA ARG A 179 -5.02 17.23 4.86
C ARG A 179 -4.33 17.94 3.70
N GLY A 180 -3.87 19.18 3.89
CA GLY A 180 -3.19 19.94 2.83
C GLY A 180 -3.97 20.07 1.51
N GLY A 181 -5.31 20.04 1.58
CA GLY A 181 -6.19 20.05 0.41
C GLY A 181 -6.34 18.70 -0.32
N VAL A 182 -5.70 17.64 0.17
CA VAL A 182 -5.79 16.28 -0.37
C VAL A 182 -6.73 15.45 0.49
N ARG A 183 -7.55 14.61 -0.16
CA ARG A 183 -8.46 13.67 0.51
C ARG A 183 -7.74 12.36 0.79
N PHE A 184 -8.02 11.80 1.96
CA PHE A 184 -7.54 10.53 2.43
C PHE A 184 -8.70 9.73 2.99
N VAL A 185 -8.58 8.42 2.93
CA VAL A 185 -9.39 7.48 3.69
C VAL A 185 -8.57 7.02 4.88
N ALA A 186 -9.19 7.10 6.04
CA ALA A 186 -8.58 6.72 7.30
C ALA A 186 -9.45 5.72 8.06
N GLU A 187 -8.81 4.78 8.73
CA GLU A 187 -9.45 3.80 9.60
C GLU A 187 -9.44 4.29 11.05
N VAL A 188 -10.52 4.03 11.79
CA VAL A 188 -10.60 4.32 13.22
C VAL A 188 -10.26 3.04 14.00
N VAL A 189 -9.09 3.03 14.64
CA VAL A 189 -8.60 1.90 15.44
C VAL A 189 -8.43 2.38 16.89
N ASP A 190 -9.10 1.73 17.83
CA ASP A 190 -9.10 2.10 19.26
C ASP A 190 -9.41 3.59 19.51
N GLY A 191 -10.29 4.18 18.69
CA GLY A 191 -10.67 5.60 18.77
C GLY A 191 -9.66 6.57 18.16
N HIS A 192 -8.60 6.08 17.52
CA HIS A 192 -7.60 6.87 16.80
C HIS A 192 -7.75 6.72 15.30
N THR A 193 -7.68 7.84 14.58
CA THR A 193 -7.73 7.87 13.11
C THR A 193 -6.35 7.57 12.53
N HIS A 194 -6.29 6.70 11.53
CA HIS A 194 -5.05 6.32 10.84
C HIS A 194 -5.26 6.37 9.32
N ILE A 195 -4.50 7.22 8.63
CA ILE A 195 -4.58 7.34 7.16
C ILE A 195 -4.07 6.04 6.51
N VAL A 196 -4.94 5.41 5.70
CA VAL A 196 -4.67 4.15 5.00
C VAL A 196 -4.33 4.41 3.54
N CYS A 197 -5.18 5.18 2.84
CA CYS A 197 -5.06 5.43 1.41
C CYS A 197 -5.40 6.87 1.03
N PRO A 198 -4.76 7.44 0.00
CA PRO A 198 -5.20 8.69 -0.59
C PRO A 198 -6.46 8.48 -1.44
N GLY A 199 -7.39 9.43 -1.43
CA GLY A 199 -8.59 9.41 -2.25
C GLY A 199 -9.89 9.67 -1.48
N ARG A 200 -11.01 9.40 -2.15
CA ARG A 200 -12.38 9.62 -1.65
C ARG A 200 -13.03 8.29 -1.31
N LEU A 201 -13.62 8.14 -0.13
CA LEU A 201 -14.33 6.93 0.26
C LEU A 201 -15.65 6.83 -0.52
N LEU A 202 -15.85 5.71 -1.21
CA LEU A 202 -17.08 5.42 -1.96
C LEU A 202 -17.99 4.45 -1.24
N ALA A 203 -17.41 3.40 -0.66
CA ALA A 203 -18.09 2.32 0.02
C ALA A 203 -17.13 1.60 0.97
N GLN A 204 -17.65 0.71 1.80
CA GLN A 204 -16.85 -0.17 2.65
C GLN A 204 -17.53 -1.53 2.79
N ILE A 205 -16.74 -2.58 3.05
CA ILE A 205 -17.21 -3.95 3.28
C ILE A 205 -16.17 -4.69 4.12
N GLY A 206 -16.59 -5.31 5.24
CA GLY A 206 -15.66 -5.92 6.20
C GLY A 206 -14.60 -4.93 6.68
N GLU A 207 -13.33 -5.25 6.42
CA GLU A 207 -12.14 -4.43 6.73
C GLU A 207 -11.61 -3.66 5.50
N VAL A 208 -12.41 -3.55 4.43
CA VAL A 208 -12.00 -2.96 3.16
C VAL A 208 -12.74 -1.67 2.88
N ALA A 209 -11.98 -0.60 2.65
CA ALA A 209 -12.47 0.64 2.06
C ALA A 209 -12.37 0.60 0.53
N ILE A 210 -13.43 1.02 -0.14
CA ILE A 210 -13.42 1.24 -1.59
C ILE A 210 -13.21 2.73 -1.86
N VAL A 211 -12.08 3.06 -2.48
CA VAL A 211 -11.55 4.41 -2.59
C VAL A 211 -11.45 4.82 -4.06
N GLU A 212 -11.95 6.01 -4.37
CA GLU A 212 -11.71 6.69 -5.64
C GLU A 212 -10.39 7.48 -5.56
N GLN A 213 -9.41 7.07 -6.37
CA GLN A 213 -8.08 7.65 -6.41
C GLN A 213 -7.73 8.09 -7.83
N GLY A 214 -7.95 9.37 -8.15
CA GLY A 214 -7.73 9.88 -9.51
C GLY A 214 -8.64 9.15 -10.50
N ASP A 215 -8.05 8.44 -11.45
CA ASP A 215 -8.76 7.62 -12.45
C ASP A 215 -8.96 6.15 -12.04
N LEU A 216 -8.57 5.78 -10.81
CA LEU A 216 -8.64 4.41 -10.31
C LEU A 216 -9.75 4.24 -9.27
N LEU A 217 -10.38 3.08 -9.24
CA LEU A 217 -11.02 2.55 -8.04
C LEU A 217 -10.12 1.50 -7.40
N VAL A 218 -9.91 1.66 -6.10
CA VAL A 218 -8.95 0.89 -5.31
C VAL A 218 -9.65 0.34 -4.07
N ALA A 219 -9.35 -0.90 -3.72
CA ALA A 219 -9.73 -1.49 -2.44
C ALA A 219 -8.53 -1.37 -1.49
N CYS A 220 -8.75 -0.81 -0.30
CA CYS A 220 -7.73 -0.56 0.70
C CYS A 220 -8.08 -1.20 2.04
N ASP A 221 -7.10 -1.81 2.69
CA ASP A 221 -7.23 -2.42 4.02
C ASP A 221 -5.91 -2.27 4.81
N LEU A 222 -5.98 -2.37 6.14
CA LEU A 222 -4.80 -2.50 7.01
C LEU A 222 -4.61 -3.97 7.39
N LYS A 223 -3.46 -4.54 7.03
CA LYS A 223 -3.07 -5.87 7.54
C LYS A 223 -2.35 -5.74 8.87
N SER A 224 -2.81 -6.51 9.84
CA SER A 224 -2.39 -6.45 11.24
C SER A 224 -0.94 -6.85 11.53
N GLU A 225 -0.19 -7.39 10.56
CA GLU A 225 1.23 -7.70 10.73
C GLU A 225 2.07 -7.04 9.64
N ALA A 226 2.96 -6.15 10.07
CA ALA A 226 4.08 -5.69 9.25
C ALA A 226 5.18 -6.77 9.20
N PRO A 227 5.88 -6.94 8.07
CA PRO A 227 6.94 -7.93 7.91
C PRO A 227 8.19 -7.64 8.75
#